data_AF-E2C7B5-F1
#
_entry.id   AF-E2C7B5-F1
#
_cell.length_a   1.000
_cell.length_b   1.000
_cell.length_c   1.000
_cell.angle_alpha   90.00
_cell.angle_beta   90.00
_cell.angle_gamma   90.00
#
_symmetry.space_group_name_H-M   'P 1'
#
loop_
_entity.id
_entity.type
_entity.pdbx_description
1 polymer ?
#
loop_
_entity_poly.entity_id
_entity_poly.type
_entity_poly.pdbx_seq_one_letter_code
_entity_poly.pdbx_strand_id
1 'polypeptide(L)' 'KMIQQYHVQGYENFLRYVEKLKKKEPIYVLYTGTKLANGKSWCPDC' A
#
# COMPACT_ATOMS: atom_id res chain seq x y z
N LYS A 1 0.84 18.73 -7.62
CA LYS A 1 0.19 17.56 -8.26
C LYS A 1 -0.40 16.69 -7.16
N MET A 2 -1.70 16.40 -7.18
CA MET A 2 -2.36 15.60 -6.12
C MET A 2 -2.10 14.11 -6.39
N ILE A 3 -1.51 13.39 -5.43
CA ILE A 3 -1.27 11.94 -5.53
C ILE A 3 -2.40 11.24 -4.78
N GLN A 4 -3.10 10.33 -5.45
CA GLN A 4 -4.13 9.52 -4.79
C GLN A 4 -3.46 8.35 -4.06
N GLN A 5 -3.63 8.29 -2.74
CA GLN A 5 -3.02 7.26 -1.89
C GLN A 5 -4.08 6.24 -1.47
N TYR A 6 -3.71 4.97 -1.52
CA TYR A 6 -4.56 3.86 -1.10
C TYR A 6 -3.74 2.90 -0.25
N HIS A 7 -4.28 2.54 0.91
CA HIS A 7 -3.67 1.57 1.82
C HIS A 7 -4.37 0.23 1.62
N VAL A 8 -3.58 -0.81 1.33
CA VAL A 8 -4.02 -2.22 1.31
C VAL A 8 -3.16 -3.05 2.24
N GLN A 9 -3.74 -4.08 2.85
CA GLN A 9 -3.04 -4.95 3.78
C GLN A 9 -3.13 -6.40 3.34
N GLY A 10 -1.97 -7.05 3.24
CA GLY A 10 -1.86 -8.45 2.83
C GLY A 10 -1.86 -8.64 1.30
N TYR A 11 -1.31 -9.78 0.89
CA TYR A 11 -1.08 -10.13 -0.51
C TYR A 11 -2.37 -10.20 -1.34
N GLU A 12 -3.40 -10.90 -0.84
CA GLU A 12 -4.66 -11.08 -1.57
C GLU A 12 -5.41 -9.78 -1.81
N ASN A 13 -5.43 -8.88 -0.83
CA ASN A 13 -6.07 -7.57 -0.98
C ASN A 13 -5.28 -6.68 -1.94
N PHE A 14 -3.95 -6.76 -1.91
CA PHE A 14 -3.10 -6.07 -2.88
C PHE A 14 -3.39 -6.55 -4.31
N LEU A 15 -3.43 -7.87 -4.56
CA LEU A 15 -3.77 -8.43 -5.87
C LEU A 15 -5.11 -7.92 -6.40
N ARG A 16 -6.17 -8.05 -5.59
CA ARG A 16 -7.52 -7.58 -5.96
C ARG A 16 -7.56 -6.08 -6.26
N TYR A 17 -6.71 -5.29 -5.61
CA TYR A 17 -6.64 -3.86 -5.84
C TYR A 17 -5.91 -3.54 -7.15
N VAL A 18 -4.74 -4.13 -7.39
CA VAL A 18 -3.96 -3.83 -8.59
C VAL A 18 -4.66 -4.31 -9.87
N GLU A 19 -5.43 -5.40 -9.80
CA GLU A 19 -6.28 -5.87 -10.91
C GLU A 19 -7.35 -4.84 -11.30
N LYS A 20 -7.83 -4.03 -10.36
CA LYS A 20 -8.85 -3.00 -10.59
C LYS A 20 -8.26 -1.68 -11.10
N LEU A 21 -6.94 -1.48 -11.01
CA LEU A 21 -6.29 -0.26 -11.48
C LEU A 21 -6.30 -0.19 -13.01
N LYS A 22 -7.24 0.58 -13.57
CA LYS A 22 -7.28 0.92 -15.00
C LYS A 22 -6.19 1.96 -15.29
N LYS A 23 -5.14 1.56 -16.03
CA LYS A 23 -3.91 2.36 -16.19
C LYS A 23 -4.11 3.59 -17.09
N LYS A 24 -3.93 4.80 -16.53
CA LYS A 24 -3.71 6.07 -17.25
C LYS A 24 -2.46 6.83 -16.79
N GLU A 25 -1.95 6.54 -15.59
CA GLU A 25 -0.77 7.18 -15.00
C GLU A 25 0.17 6.15 -14.35
N PRO A 26 1.45 6.49 -14.10
CA PRO A 26 2.38 5.63 -13.38
C PRO A 26 1.88 5.27 -11.98
N ILE A 27 2.04 4.00 -11.60
CA ILE A 27 1.67 3.48 -10.28
C ILE A 27 2.95 3.28 -9.48
N TYR A 28 2.96 3.80 -8.24
CA TYR A 28 4.04 3.60 -7.28
C TYR A 28 3.52 2.76 -6.12
N VAL A 29 4.28 1.72 -5.74
CA VAL A 29 3.90 0.80 -4.67
C VAL A 29 4.96 0.86 -3.58
N LEU A 30 4.53 1.15 -2.34
CA LEU A 30 5.36 1.09 -1.14
C LEU A 30 4.99 -0.16 -0.34
N TYR A 31 5.90 -1.13 -0.27
CA TYR A 31 5.77 -2.26 0.64
C TYR A 31 6.35 -1.88 2.00
N THR A 32 5.54 -2.01 3.05
CA THR A 32 5.92 -1.62 4.41
C THR A 32 5.35 -2.62 5.43
N GLY A 33 5.97 -2.69 6.62
CA GLY A 33 5.49 -3.49 7.72
C GLY A 33 4.13 -3.01 8.23
N THR A 34 3.25 -3.94 8.57
CA THR A 34 1.98 -3.60 9.24
C THR A 34 2.26 -2.91 10.57
N LYS A 35 1.48 -1.87 10.89
CA LYS A 35 1.57 -1.21 12.19
C LYS A 35 1.10 -2.15 13.30
N LEU A 36 1.84 -2.17 14.41
CA LEU A 36 1.44 -2.80 15.65
C LEU A 36 0.13 -2.17 16.17
N ALA A 37 -0.53 -2.83 17.12
CA ALA A 37 -1.77 -2.33 17.73
C ALA A 37 -1.64 -0.93 18.37
N ASN A 38 -0.42 -0.55 18.76
CA ASN A 38 -0.09 0.80 19.27
C ASN A 38 0.17 1.84 18.16
N GLY A 39 -0.03 1.48 16.89
CA GLY A 39 0.20 2.34 15.73
C GLY A 39 1.66 2.49 15.29
N LYS A 40 2.63 1.84 15.96
CA LYS A 40 4.06 1.89 15.60
C LYS A 40 4.41 0.82 14.57
N SER A 41 5.38 1.10 13.70
CA SER A 41 5.98 0.09 12.83
C SER A 41 6.86 -0.85 13.64
N TRP A 42 6.81 -2.15 13.36
CA TRP A 42 7.78 -3.11 13.88
C TRP A 42 9.05 -3.18 13.02
N CYS A 43 8.96 -2.76 11.76
CA CYS A 43 10.10 -2.59 10.87
C CYS A 43 10.71 -1.19 11.12
N PRO A 44 11.97 -1.08 11.58
CA PRO A 44 12.58 0.21 11.95
C PRO A 44 12.82 1.16 10.78
N ASP A 45 13.12 0.60 9.60
CA ASP A 45 13.45 1.34 8.38
C ASP A 45 12.23 1.58 7.47
N CYS A 46 11.10 1.00 7.85
CA CYS A 46 9.81 1.21 7.21
C CYS A 46 9.04 2.36 7.92
#